data_AF-A0A813JMK4-F1
#
_entry.id   AF-A0A813JMK4-F1
#
_cell.length_a   1.000
_cell.length_b   1.000
_cell.length_c   1.000
_cell.angle_alpha   90.00
_cell.angle_beta   90.00
_cell.angle_gamma   90.00
#
_symmetry.space_group_name_H-M   'P 1'
#
loop_
_entity.id
_entity.type
_entity.pdbx_description
1 polymer ?
#
loop_
_entity_poly.entity_id
_entity_poly.type
_entity_poly.pdbx_seq_one_letter_code
_entity_poly.pdbx_strand_id
1 'polypeptide(L)'
;MTWAGQEEFKGIVTTGTNDNLAHVDWRGKRVVVVGMGAFAIENTRTALEHGAEHVTVVVRRHGTVCPKIIDYLNFVKPFDAEFQHDSTTNIKQMHQWSSLYRKSGATIPECWPEEIKHEGHTISVSDLWFVGHHMGKLCTKVATVDHFDAGGIHLSDGSRLDADIVVVCVGFIRNTHLCEKLTGTDTMKTTNYVGKHLMYLADAEIDHGAFNWFFGSSVLEYAKFFTEVYVAGLEHEEQVGEMLWGADLPTTKSKSASGRGSSPHPRSS
;
A
#
# COMPACT_ATOMS: atom_id res chain seq x y z
N MET A 1 -1.27 -11.84 14.56
CA MET A 1 -2.13 -12.81 13.85
C MET A 1 -1.37 -14.13 13.87
N THR A 2 -2.06 -15.24 14.14
CA THR A 2 -1.47 -16.58 14.21
C THR A 2 -2.39 -17.53 13.45
N TRP A 3 -1.84 -18.37 12.59
CA TRP A 3 -2.60 -19.38 11.85
C TRP A 3 -2.54 -20.74 12.53
N ALA A 4 -3.51 -21.61 12.23
CA ALA A 4 -3.49 -23.00 12.70
C ALA A 4 -2.25 -23.72 12.15
N GLY A 5 -1.60 -24.54 12.98
CA GLY A 5 -0.42 -25.33 12.61
C GLY A 5 0.87 -24.51 12.46
N GLN A 6 0.85 -23.20 12.75
CA GLN A 6 2.02 -22.34 12.59
C GLN A 6 3.18 -22.78 13.51
N GLU A 7 2.86 -23.36 14.66
CA GLU A 7 3.79 -23.97 15.61
C GLU A 7 4.49 -25.23 15.08
N GLU A 8 3.91 -25.90 14.09
CA GLU A 8 4.49 -27.11 13.47
C GLU A 8 5.47 -26.76 12.35
N PHE A 9 5.40 -25.53 11.82
CA PHE A 9 6.22 -25.07 10.72
C PHE A 9 7.69 -25.03 11.12
N LYS A 10 8.55 -25.71 10.34
CA LYS A 10 9.98 -25.82 10.64
C LYS A 10 10.82 -24.65 10.14
N GLY A 11 10.22 -23.78 9.32
CA GLY A 11 10.86 -22.59 8.78
C GLY A 11 10.70 -21.37 9.67
N ILE A 12 10.94 -20.19 9.10
CA ILE A 12 10.83 -18.91 9.79
C ILE A 12 9.48 -18.27 9.47
N VAL A 13 8.71 -17.87 10.48
CA VAL A 13 7.53 -17.01 10.32
C VAL A 13 7.76 -15.71 11.05
N THR A 14 7.65 -14.58 10.34
CA THR A 14 7.85 -13.27 10.97
C THR A 14 7.07 -12.17 10.26
N THR A 15 6.97 -11.01 10.88
CA THR A 15 6.41 -9.82 10.24
C THR A 15 7.46 -9.11 9.41
N GLY A 16 7.06 -8.54 8.27
CA GLY A 16 7.96 -7.82 7.36
C GLY A 16 8.33 -6.40 7.81
N THR A 17 8.43 -6.17 9.12
CA THR A 17 8.50 -4.84 9.75
C THR A 17 9.56 -4.84 10.86
N ASN A 18 10.08 -3.66 11.24
CA ASN A 18 10.95 -3.46 12.42
C ASN A 18 12.23 -4.33 12.44
N ASP A 19 12.95 -4.45 11.31
CA ASP A 19 14.22 -5.19 11.19
C ASP A 19 14.19 -6.67 11.62
N ASN A 20 12.98 -7.25 11.79
CA ASN A 20 12.78 -8.64 12.20
C ASN A 20 13.41 -9.66 11.25
N LEU A 21 13.83 -9.24 10.07
CA LEU A 21 14.40 -10.05 9.01
C LEU A 21 15.91 -9.84 8.79
N ALA A 22 16.55 -8.94 9.55
CA ALA A 22 17.95 -8.58 9.34
C ALA A 22 18.93 -9.75 9.52
N HIS A 23 18.54 -10.80 10.25
CA HIS A 23 19.36 -11.98 10.55
C HIS A 23 19.01 -13.20 9.68
N VAL A 24 18.05 -13.07 8.76
CA VAL A 24 17.57 -14.20 7.94
C VAL A 24 18.50 -14.43 6.76
N ASP A 25 18.95 -15.68 6.58
CA ASP A 25 19.63 -16.12 5.37
C ASP A 25 18.61 -16.55 4.30
N TRP A 26 18.54 -15.76 3.24
CA TRP A 26 17.60 -15.95 2.13
C TRP A 26 18.13 -16.93 1.07
N ARG A 27 19.42 -17.25 1.08
CA ARG A 27 20.05 -17.94 -0.05
C ARG A 27 19.43 -19.32 -0.29
N GLY A 28 18.93 -19.53 -1.50
CA GLY A 28 18.31 -20.78 -1.91
C GLY A 28 17.01 -21.11 -1.17
N LYS A 29 16.37 -20.11 -0.52
CA LYS A 29 15.12 -20.32 0.21
C LYS A 29 13.91 -20.08 -0.68
N ARG A 30 12.85 -20.83 -0.43
CA ARG A 30 11.49 -20.60 -0.94
C ARG A 30 10.76 -19.71 0.03
N VAL A 31 10.42 -18.51 -0.43
CA VAL A 31 9.85 -17.45 0.41
C VAL A 31 8.40 -17.25 0.05
N VAL A 32 7.52 -17.22 1.04
CA VAL A 32 6.16 -16.71 0.87
C VAL A 32 6.04 -15.35 1.52
N VAL A 33 5.52 -14.37 0.77
CA VAL A 33 5.17 -13.05 1.31
C VAL A 33 3.64 -12.92 1.30
N VAL A 34 3.05 -12.61 2.45
CA VAL A 34 1.59 -12.47 2.58
C VAL A 34 1.22 -10.99 2.57
N GLY A 35 0.49 -10.55 1.55
CA GLY A 35 0.14 -9.14 1.32
C GLY A 35 0.87 -8.54 0.12
N MET A 36 0.43 -7.35 -0.31
CA MET A 36 0.97 -6.67 -1.51
C MET A 36 1.06 -5.15 -1.33
N GLY A 37 1.28 -4.69 -0.10
CA GLY A 37 1.61 -3.29 0.19
C GLY A 37 3.11 -3.01 0.07
N ALA A 38 3.52 -1.77 0.33
CA ALA A 38 4.93 -1.34 0.21
C ALA A 38 5.92 -2.27 0.95
N PHE A 39 5.60 -2.67 2.18
CA PHE A 39 6.43 -3.63 2.95
C PHE A 39 6.53 -5.01 2.28
N ALA A 40 5.46 -5.49 1.65
CA ALA A 40 5.51 -6.77 0.94
C ALA A 40 6.44 -6.69 -0.28
N ILE A 41 6.38 -5.59 -1.03
CA ILE A 41 7.22 -5.35 -2.20
C ILE A 41 8.69 -5.18 -1.79
N GLU A 42 8.98 -4.46 -0.70
CA GLU A 42 10.35 -4.32 -0.21
C GLU A 42 10.91 -5.65 0.29
N ASN A 43 10.14 -6.43 1.04
CA ASN A 43 10.59 -7.75 1.50
C ASN A 43 10.78 -8.75 0.34
N THR A 44 9.94 -8.66 -0.70
CA THR A 44 10.13 -9.43 -1.95
C THR A 44 11.46 -9.05 -2.60
N ARG A 45 11.74 -7.74 -2.70
CA ARG A 45 13.02 -7.23 -3.21
C ARG A 45 14.20 -7.73 -2.37
N THR A 46 14.15 -7.57 -1.05
CA THR A 46 15.20 -8.03 -0.13
C THR A 46 15.47 -9.52 -0.32
N ALA A 47 14.43 -10.36 -0.34
CA ALA A 47 14.58 -11.80 -0.54
C ALA A 47 15.28 -12.12 -1.87
N LEU A 48 14.86 -11.50 -2.98
CA LEU A 48 15.45 -11.72 -4.31
C LEU A 48 16.91 -11.25 -4.37
N GLU A 49 17.22 -10.05 -3.85
CA GLU A 49 18.58 -9.49 -3.82
C GLU A 49 19.53 -10.34 -2.97
N HIS A 50 19.02 -10.98 -1.90
CA HIS A 50 19.80 -11.86 -1.03
C HIS A 50 19.83 -13.33 -1.49
N GLY A 51 19.31 -13.61 -2.69
CA GLY A 51 19.49 -14.90 -3.35
C GLY A 51 18.45 -15.95 -2.98
N ALA A 52 17.23 -15.55 -2.60
CA ALA A 52 16.09 -16.45 -2.56
C ALA A 52 15.98 -17.25 -3.87
N GLU A 53 15.66 -18.53 -3.73
CA GLU A 53 15.41 -19.41 -4.87
C GLU A 53 14.18 -18.91 -5.63
N HIS A 54 13.10 -18.68 -4.88
CA HIS A 54 11.83 -18.23 -5.41
C HIS A 54 11.02 -17.48 -4.35
N VAL A 55 10.27 -16.45 -4.76
CA VAL A 55 9.32 -15.73 -3.91
C VAL A 55 7.90 -15.88 -4.45
N THR A 56 6.97 -16.34 -3.62
CA THR A 56 5.53 -16.37 -3.94
C THR A 56 4.81 -15.32 -3.10
N VAL A 57 4.14 -14.37 -3.75
CA VAL A 57 3.38 -13.33 -3.06
C VAL A 57 1.90 -13.72 -3.03
N VAL A 58 1.39 -14.01 -1.83
CA VAL A 58 -0.01 -14.41 -1.60
C VAL A 58 -0.86 -13.17 -1.31
N VAL A 59 -1.90 -12.97 -2.12
CA VAL A 59 -2.69 -11.74 -2.12
C VAL A 59 -4.18 -12.06 -2.14
N ARG A 60 -5.01 -11.17 -1.58
CA ARG A 60 -6.48 -11.28 -1.72
C ARG A 60 -6.99 -10.70 -3.04
N ARG A 61 -6.24 -9.75 -3.59
CA ARG A 61 -6.41 -9.04 -4.86
C ARG A 61 -5.07 -8.43 -5.23
N HIS A 62 -4.80 -8.21 -6.51
CA HIS A 62 -3.51 -7.65 -6.92
C HIS A 62 -3.46 -6.14 -6.62
N GLY A 63 -2.32 -5.70 -6.10
CA GLY A 63 -1.95 -4.30 -6.03
C GLY A 63 -1.25 -3.86 -7.31
N THR A 64 -1.23 -2.55 -7.53
CA THR A 64 -0.51 -1.95 -8.65
C THR A 64 0.94 -1.69 -8.26
N VAL A 65 1.88 -2.16 -9.09
CA VAL A 65 3.32 -1.96 -8.95
C VAL A 65 3.83 -1.17 -10.15
N CYS A 66 4.44 -0.01 -9.90
CA CYS A 66 4.97 0.90 -10.91
C CYS A 66 6.48 0.69 -11.09
N PRO A 67 7.02 0.68 -12.32
CA PRO A 67 8.46 0.75 -12.51
C PRO A 67 8.96 2.15 -12.15
N LYS A 68 10.15 2.24 -11.54
CA LYS A 68 10.70 3.50 -10.98
C LYS A 68 10.78 4.61 -12.02
N ILE A 69 11.06 4.29 -13.28
CA ILE A 69 11.15 5.29 -14.34
C ILE A 69 9.81 5.95 -14.64
N ILE A 70 8.70 5.20 -14.61
CA ILE A 70 7.37 5.77 -14.85
C ILE A 70 6.97 6.61 -13.65
N ASP A 71 7.22 6.11 -12.44
CA ASP A 71 7.00 6.85 -11.20
C ASP A 71 7.75 8.20 -11.19
N TYR A 72 9.05 8.18 -11.52
CA TYR A 72 9.86 9.39 -11.63
C TYR A 72 9.32 10.36 -12.69
N LEU A 73 8.97 9.85 -13.89
CA LEU A 73 8.41 10.68 -14.96
C LEU A 73 7.06 11.29 -14.58
N ASN A 74 6.28 10.69 -13.68
CA ASN A 74 5.05 11.33 -13.21
C ASN A 74 5.34 12.59 -12.39
N PHE A 75 6.42 12.63 -11.62
CA PHE A 75 6.73 13.80 -10.79
C PHE A 75 7.50 14.92 -11.51
N VAL A 76 8.27 14.59 -12.55
CA VAL A 76 9.11 15.59 -13.24
C VAL A 76 8.48 16.17 -14.51
N LYS A 77 7.31 15.70 -14.91
CA LYS A 77 6.57 16.31 -16.03
C LYS A 77 6.22 17.76 -15.68
N PRO A 78 6.25 18.67 -16.66
CA PRO A 78 5.74 20.02 -16.46
C PRO A 78 4.27 19.99 -16.01
N PHE A 79 3.96 20.94 -15.13
CA PHE A 79 2.60 21.33 -14.80
C PHE A 79 2.21 22.53 -15.67
N ASP A 80 0.95 22.57 -16.12
CA ASP A 80 0.38 23.78 -16.71
C ASP A 80 -0.04 24.80 -15.63
N ALA A 81 -0.65 25.90 -16.05
CA ALA A 81 -1.07 26.97 -15.14
C ALA A 81 -2.20 26.52 -14.17
N GLU A 82 -2.87 25.42 -14.50
CA GLU A 82 -3.95 24.78 -13.73
C GLU A 82 -3.44 23.58 -12.91
N PHE A 83 -2.12 23.42 -12.78
CA PHE A 83 -1.46 22.33 -12.06
C PHE A 83 -1.84 20.94 -12.59
N GLN A 84 -2.04 20.80 -13.90
CA GLN A 84 -2.28 19.53 -14.57
C GLN A 84 -1.06 19.08 -15.40
N HIS A 85 -0.93 17.76 -15.56
CA HIS A 85 0.02 17.17 -16.52
C HIS A 85 -0.62 16.95 -17.89
N ASP A 86 0.19 17.02 -18.95
CA ASP A 86 -0.25 16.67 -20.31
C ASP A 86 -0.79 15.24 -20.39
N SER A 87 -2.06 15.12 -20.78
CA SER A 87 -2.78 13.84 -20.87
C SER A 87 -2.16 12.88 -21.89
N THR A 88 -1.54 13.40 -22.96
CA THR A 88 -0.90 12.57 -23.99
C THR A 88 0.29 11.80 -23.41
N THR A 89 1.10 12.43 -22.55
CA THR A 89 2.19 11.73 -21.86
C THR A 89 1.68 10.65 -20.90
N ASN A 90 0.59 10.89 -20.19
CA ASN A 90 -0.02 9.91 -19.27
C ASN A 90 -0.48 8.66 -20.03
N ILE A 91 -1.13 8.83 -21.18
CA ILE A 91 -1.54 7.72 -22.06
C ILE A 91 -0.33 6.91 -22.51
N LYS A 92 0.75 7.58 -22.97
CA LYS A 92 1.98 6.90 -23.39
C LYS A 92 2.59 6.08 -22.25
N GLN A 93 2.60 6.61 -21.04
CA GLN A 93 3.15 5.91 -19.87
C GLN A 93 2.30 4.72 -19.47
N MET A 94 0.98 4.87 -19.40
CA MET A 94 0.09 3.74 -19.10
C MET A 94 0.21 2.61 -20.13
N HIS A 95 0.41 2.95 -21.41
CA HIS A 95 0.69 1.95 -22.44
C HIS A 95 2.03 1.23 -22.21
N GLN A 96 3.11 1.96 -21.90
CA GLN A 96 4.41 1.34 -21.60
C GLN A 96 4.37 0.50 -20.33
N TRP A 97 3.68 0.97 -19.30
CA TRP A 97 3.50 0.25 -18.04
C TRP A 97 2.74 -1.07 -18.25
N SER A 98 1.62 -1.01 -18.96
CA SER A 98 0.85 -2.20 -19.35
C SER A 98 1.67 -3.16 -20.20
N SER A 99 2.49 -2.64 -21.13
CA SER A 99 3.39 -3.46 -21.95
C SER A 99 4.43 -4.17 -21.09
N LEU A 100 4.99 -3.50 -20.09
CA LEU A 100 5.97 -4.07 -19.17
C LEU A 100 5.39 -5.24 -18.38
N TYR A 101 4.20 -5.08 -17.79
CA TYR A 101 3.49 -6.17 -17.10
C TYR A 101 3.36 -7.43 -17.97
N ARG A 102 2.89 -7.25 -19.22
CA ARG A 102 2.74 -8.37 -20.16
C ARG A 102 4.06 -9.03 -20.51
N LYS A 103 5.09 -8.22 -20.81
CA LYS A 103 6.41 -8.72 -21.22
C LYS A 103 7.19 -9.38 -20.09
N SER A 104 6.97 -8.94 -18.85
CA SER A 104 7.60 -9.55 -17.68
C SER A 104 6.87 -10.81 -17.21
N GLY A 105 5.62 -11.05 -17.64
CA GLY A 105 4.77 -12.11 -17.08
C GLY A 105 4.24 -11.78 -15.69
N ALA A 106 4.27 -10.51 -15.28
CA ALA A 106 3.63 -10.08 -14.05
C ALA A 106 2.11 -10.00 -14.26
N THR A 107 1.34 -10.39 -13.24
CA THR A 107 -0.13 -10.35 -13.31
C THR A 107 -0.63 -8.91 -13.32
N ILE A 108 -1.41 -8.55 -14.33
CA ILE A 108 -2.06 -7.23 -14.42
C ILE A 108 -3.13 -7.14 -13.33
N PRO A 109 -3.19 -6.04 -12.55
CA PRO A 109 -4.22 -5.86 -11.51
C PRO A 109 -5.65 -5.89 -12.06
N GLU A 110 -6.58 -6.44 -11.29
CA GLU A 110 -7.97 -6.61 -11.73
C GLU A 110 -8.73 -5.29 -11.91
N CYS A 111 -8.23 -4.19 -11.34
CA CYS A 111 -8.83 -2.86 -11.49
C CYS A 111 -8.51 -2.17 -12.83
N TRP A 112 -7.59 -2.71 -13.62
CA TRP A 112 -7.18 -2.09 -14.88
C TRP A 112 -8.08 -2.50 -16.05
N PRO A 113 -8.37 -1.58 -17.00
CA PRO A 113 -7.84 -0.21 -17.11
C PRO A 113 -8.70 0.86 -16.43
N GLU A 114 -9.84 0.52 -15.83
CA GLU A 114 -10.81 1.48 -15.31
C GLU A 114 -10.21 2.34 -14.18
N GLU A 115 -9.46 1.72 -13.28
CA GLU A 115 -8.82 2.36 -12.13
C GLU A 115 -7.34 1.97 -12.08
N ILE A 116 -6.48 2.92 -11.71
CA ILE A 116 -5.05 2.65 -11.61
C ILE A 116 -4.69 1.83 -10.37
N LYS A 117 -5.54 1.86 -9.32
CA LYS A 117 -5.39 1.14 -8.06
C LYS A 117 -6.75 0.89 -7.43
N HIS A 118 -6.87 -0.16 -6.61
CA HIS A 118 -8.05 -0.34 -5.76
C HIS A 118 -8.14 0.74 -4.67
N GLU A 119 -9.36 1.07 -4.25
CA GLU A 119 -9.58 1.93 -3.09
C GLU A 119 -8.86 1.40 -1.85
N GLY A 120 -8.21 2.30 -1.11
CA GLY A 120 -7.42 1.97 0.08
C GLY A 120 -6.08 1.29 -0.20
N HIS A 121 -5.67 1.15 -1.47
CA HIS A 121 -4.32 0.71 -1.83
C HIS A 121 -3.42 1.90 -2.14
N THR A 122 -2.13 1.70 -1.93
CA THR A 122 -1.07 2.54 -2.49
C THR A 122 -0.50 1.87 -3.73
N ILE A 123 -0.01 2.67 -4.67
CA ILE A 123 0.81 2.16 -5.78
C ILE A 123 2.19 1.91 -5.18
N SER A 124 2.67 0.67 -5.28
CA SER A 124 4.05 0.36 -4.89
C SER A 124 4.98 0.58 -6.06
N VAL A 125 6.27 0.80 -5.80
CA VAL A 125 7.25 1.07 -6.87
C VAL A 125 8.39 0.07 -6.77
N SER A 126 8.65 -0.70 -7.83
CA SER A 126 9.75 -1.67 -7.87
C SER A 126 10.04 -2.16 -9.28
N ASP A 127 11.28 -2.01 -9.72
CA ASP A 127 11.75 -2.61 -10.97
C ASP A 127 12.02 -4.12 -10.80
N LEU A 128 12.49 -4.53 -9.62
CA LEU A 128 12.76 -5.95 -9.31
C LEU A 128 11.52 -6.81 -9.33
N TRP A 129 10.34 -6.22 -9.12
CA TRP A 129 9.08 -6.92 -9.33
C TRP A 129 8.98 -7.48 -10.76
N PHE A 130 9.23 -6.63 -11.75
CA PHE A 130 9.17 -7.03 -13.16
C PHE A 130 10.32 -7.96 -13.55
N VAL A 131 11.54 -7.66 -13.08
CA VAL A 131 12.70 -8.53 -13.35
C VAL A 131 12.50 -9.92 -12.74
N GLY A 132 12.04 -10.01 -11.50
CA GLY A 132 11.77 -11.28 -10.81
C GLY A 132 10.73 -12.12 -11.53
N HIS A 133 9.62 -11.50 -11.97
CA HIS A 133 8.61 -12.18 -12.79
C HIS A 133 9.19 -12.67 -14.12
N HIS A 134 9.96 -11.82 -14.82
CA HIS A 134 10.56 -12.17 -16.11
C HIS A 134 11.55 -13.33 -16.00
N MET A 135 12.29 -13.40 -14.88
CA MET A 135 13.23 -14.47 -14.59
C MET A 135 12.57 -15.75 -14.03
N GLY A 136 11.26 -15.76 -13.79
CA GLY A 136 10.56 -16.87 -13.16
C GLY A 136 10.93 -17.09 -11.69
N LYS A 137 11.49 -16.08 -11.01
CA LYS A 137 11.86 -16.12 -9.59
C LYS A 137 10.79 -15.55 -8.66
N LEU A 138 9.76 -14.94 -9.22
CA LEU A 138 8.66 -14.31 -8.51
C LEU A 138 7.34 -14.66 -9.20
N CYS A 139 6.33 -15.03 -8.40
CA CYS A 139 4.96 -15.13 -8.85
C CYS A 139 3.98 -14.61 -7.81
N THR A 140 2.74 -14.34 -8.23
CA THR A 140 1.63 -13.98 -7.35
C THR A 140 0.59 -15.08 -7.30
N LYS A 141 -0.10 -15.20 -6.17
CA LYS A 141 -1.19 -16.16 -5.97
C LYS A 141 -2.36 -15.48 -5.26
N VAL A 142 -3.53 -15.47 -5.90
CA VAL A 142 -4.75 -14.92 -5.30
C VAL A 142 -5.38 -15.96 -4.38
N ALA A 143 -5.19 -15.81 -3.08
CA ALA A 143 -5.76 -16.66 -2.02
C ALA A 143 -5.51 -16.03 -0.63
N THR A 144 -6.01 -16.67 0.42
CA THR A 144 -5.59 -16.42 1.80
C THR A 144 -4.89 -17.66 2.38
N VAL A 145 -3.98 -17.44 3.33
CA VAL A 145 -3.41 -18.54 4.11
C VAL A 145 -4.50 -19.13 5.00
N ASP A 146 -4.71 -20.44 4.88
CA ASP A 146 -5.67 -21.20 5.68
C ASP A 146 -4.99 -21.76 6.95
N HIS A 147 -4.00 -22.64 6.76
CA HIS A 147 -3.20 -23.23 7.82
C HIS A 147 -1.77 -23.55 7.36
N PHE A 148 -0.91 -23.91 8.31
CA PHE A 148 0.46 -24.34 8.08
C PHE A 148 0.58 -25.85 8.24
N ASP A 149 1.60 -26.42 7.58
CA ASP A 149 2.15 -27.73 7.95
C ASP A 149 3.65 -27.59 8.21
N ALA A 150 4.32 -28.71 8.51
CA ALA A 150 5.73 -28.70 8.85
C ALA A 150 6.68 -28.12 7.77
N GLY A 151 6.26 -28.07 6.50
CA GLY A 151 7.11 -27.67 5.36
C GLY A 151 6.54 -26.52 4.52
N GLY A 152 5.40 -25.95 4.87
CA GLY A 152 4.79 -24.91 4.05
C GLY A 152 3.45 -24.41 4.56
N ILE A 153 2.69 -23.82 3.64
CA ILE A 153 1.35 -23.28 3.89
C ILE A 153 0.31 -23.86 2.94
N HIS A 154 -0.89 -24.02 3.45
CA HIS A 154 -2.10 -24.33 2.69
C HIS A 154 -2.92 -23.07 2.49
N LEU A 155 -3.46 -22.92 1.29
CA LEU A 155 -4.20 -21.76 0.87
C LEU A 155 -5.70 -22.06 0.81
N SER A 156 -6.51 -21.01 0.88
CA SER A 156 -7.98 -21.09 0.83
C SER A 156 -8.55 -21.70 -0.45
N ASP A 157 -7.77 -21.78 -1.52
CA ASP A 157 -8.15 -22.44 -2.77
C ASP A 157 -7.78 -23.93 -2.81
N GLY A 158 -7.29 -24.48 -1.68
CA GLY A 158 -6.86 -25.87 -1.54
C GLY A 158 -5.45 -26.15 -2.06
N SER A 159 -4.75 -25.15 -2.62
CA SER A 159 -3.36 -25.32 -3.05
C SER A 159 -2.38 -25.25 -1.88
N ARG A 160 -1.24 -25.92 -2.03
CA ARG A 160 -0.15 -25.94 -1.05
C ARG A 160 1.08 -25.26 -1.63
N LEU A 161 1.72 -24.41 -0.84
CA LEU A 161 3.00 -23.80 -1.16
C LEU A 161 4.05 -24.29 -0.16
N ASP A 162 5.11 -24.90 -0.66
CA ASP A 162 6.30 -25.11 0.16
C ASP A 162 6.96 -23.77 0.51
N ALA A 163 7.41 -23.64 1.74
CA ALA A 163 8.08 -22.42 2.20
C ALA A 163 9.13 -22.77 3.25
N ASP A 164 10.26 -22.07 3.18
CA ASP A 164 11.26 -22.06 4.25
C ASP A 164 11.14 -20.80 5.11
N ILE A 165 10.58 -19.73 4.52
CA ILE A 165 10.34 -18.43 5.17
C ILE A 165 8.95 -17.93 4.78
N VAL A 166 8.16 -17.50 5.75
CA VAL A 166 6.88 -16.82 5.56
C VAL A 166 6.94 -15.43 6.18
N VAL A 167 6.80 -14.40 5.35
CA VAL A 167 6.83 -13.00 5.74
C VAL A 167 5.42 -12.42 5.71
N VAL A 168 4.94 -11.97 6.88
CA VAL A 168 3.60 -11.43 7.04
C VAL A 168 3.63 -9.91 6.88
N CYS A 169 3.03 -9.42 5.80
CA CYS A 169 2.98 -8.01 5.40
C CYS A 169 1.54 -7.51 5.24
N VAL A 170 0.69 -7.75 6.25
CA VAL A 170 -0.76 -7.43 6.20
C VAL A 170 -1.10 -6.00 6.65
N GLY A 171 -0.11 -5.11 6.69
CA GLY A 171 -0.26 -3.70 7.10
C GLY A 171 -0.20 -3.50 8.61
N PHE A 172 -0.57 -2.29 9.05
CA PHE A 172 -0.56 -1.89 10.46
C PHE A 172 -1.94 -1.43 10.90
N ILE A 173 -2.17 -1.51 12.20
CA ILE A 173 -3.33 -0.92 12.84
C ILE A 173 -3.00 0.54 13.12
N ARG A 174 -3.83 1.47 12.63
CA ARG A 174 -3.71 2.89 12.97
C ARG A 174 -4.04 3.11 14.45
N ASN A 175 -3.31 4.03 15.08
CA ASN A 175 -3.56 4.41 16.46
C ASN A 175 -4.72 5.42 16.59
N THR A 176 -5.88 5.13 15.99
CA THR A 176 -7.04 6.04 15.99
C THR A 176 -7.66 6.18 17.38
N HIS A 177 -7.55 5.15 18.22
CA HIS A 177 -8.04 5.17 19.60
C HIS A 177 -7.33 6.24 20.44
N LEU A 178 -6.02 6.45 20.25
CA LEU A 178 -5.32 7.52 20.96
C LEU A 178 -5.77 8.90 20.46
N CYS A 179 -6.01 9.06 19.15
CA CYS A 179 -6.51 10.30 18.59
C CYS A 179 -7.89 10.67 19.16
N GLU A 180 -8.83 9.73 19.20
CA GLU A 180 -10.15 9.97 19.79
C GLU A 180 -10.05 10.33 21.28
N LYS A 181 -9.20 9.63 22.04
CA LYS A 181 -8.94 9.96 23.46
C LYS A 181 -8.36 11.36 23.68
N LEU A 182 -7.51 11.83 22.77
CA LEU A 182 -6.86 13.13 22.89
C LEU A 182 -7.73 14.28 22.39
N THR A 183 -8.60 14.02 21.40
CA THR A 183 -9.31 15.07 20.65
C THR A 183 -10.83 15.07 20.88
N GLY A 184 -11.38 13.98 21.43
CA GLY A 184 -12.82 13.80 21.60
C GLY A 184 -13.58 13.50 20.31
N THR A 185 -12.89 13.27 19.18
CA THR A 185 -13.49 12.97 17.88
C THR A 185 -12.76 11.83 17.18
N ASP A 186 -13.52 11.00 16.45
CA ASP A 186 -13.00 9.99 15.53
C ASP A 186 -13.03 10.47 14.07
N THR A 187 -13.31 11.75 13.82
CA THR A 187 -13.40 12.36 12.48
C THR A 187 -12.39 13.48 12.28
N MET A 188 -12.00 13.70 11.03
CA MET A 188 -11.08 14.74 10.57
C MET A 188 -11.70 15.47 9.38
N LYS A 189 -11.46 16.78 9.25
CA LYS A 189 -11.80 17.55 8.06
C LYS A 189 -10.91 17.14 6.87
N THR A 190 -11.37 17.33 5.65
CA THR A 190 -10.57 17.08 4.42
C THR A 190 -9.29 17.95 4.33
N THR A 191 -9.16 18.95 5.18
CA THR A 191 -8.00 19.84 5.37
C THR A 191 -7.02 19.34 6.43
N ASN A 192 -7.19 18.12 6.95
CA ASN A 192 -6.44 17.51 8.04
C ASN A 192 -6.65 18.13 9.45
N TYR A 193 -7.60 19.05 9.61
CA TYR A 193 -7.96 19.58 10.93
C TYR A 193 -8.92 18.66 11.66
N VAL A 194 -8.70 18.47 12.96
CA VAL A 194 -9.63 17.79 13.88
C VAL A 194 -10.35 18.79 14.80
N GLY A 195 -9.85 20.02 14.86
CA GLY A 195 -10.48 21.14 15.56
C GLY A 195 -9.76 22.46 15.27
N LYS A 196 -10.29 23.56 15.80
CA LYS A 196 -9.63 24.88 15.70
C LYS A 196 -8.21 24.78 16.27
N HIS A 197 -7.22 25.15 15.46
CA HIS A 197 -5.79 25.10 15.81
C HIS A 197 -5.28 23.70 16.17
N LEU A 198 -5.94 22.65 15.69
CA LEU A 198 -5.51 21.27 15.93
C LEU A 198 -5.57 20.47 14.62
N MET A 199 -4.39 20.16 14.10
CA MET A 199 -4.21 19.39 12.88
C MET A 199 -3.67 18.00 13.19
N TYR A 200 -4.18 16.98 12.49
CA TYR A 200 -3.72 15.61 12.58
C TYR A 200 -2.94 15.22 11.32
N LEU A 201 -1.64 14.96 11.48
CA LEU A 201 -0.73 14.57 10.39
C LEU A 201 -0.12 13.19 10.67
N ALA A 202 -0.91 12.13 10.46
CA ALA A 202 -0.40 10.75 10.50
C ALA A 202 -0.57 10.00 9.18
N ASP A 203 -1.46 10.48 8.32
CA ASP A 203 -1.66 10.05 6.93
C ASP A 203 -2.50 11.14 6.30
N ALA A 204 -1.97 11.90 5.33
CA ALA A 204 -2.87 12.66 4.46
C ALA A 204 -3.77 11.64 3.75
N GLU A 205 -5.05 11.95 3.55
CA GLU A 205 -5.91 11.10 2.72
C GLU A 205 -5.41 11.19 1.27
N ILE A 206 -4.52 10.26 0.89
CA ILE A 206 -3.98 10.09 -0.46
C ILE A 206 -5.07 9.42 -1.30
N ASP A 207 -6.01 10.22 -1.78
CA ASP A 207 -7.14 9.81 -2.61
C ASP A 207 -6.71 9.45 -4.06
N HIS A 208 -7.68 9.37 -4.98
CA HIS A 208 -7.44 9.03 -6.39
C HIS A 208 -6.53 10.03 -7.12
N GLY A 209 -6.42 11.28 -6.65
CA GLY A 209 -5.65 12.35 -7.30
C GLY A 209 -4.17 12.39 -6.94
N ALA A 210 -3.75 11.69 -5.88
CA ALA A 210 -2.42 11.86 -5.33
C ALA A 210 -1.27 11.47 -6.27
N PHE A 211 -1.52 10.57 -7.23
CA PHE A 211 -0.52 10.15 -8.21
C PHE A 211 -0.16 11.27 -9.22
N ASN A 212 -1.02 12.27 -9.38
CA ASN A 212 -0.82 13.45 -10.22
C ASN A 212 -0.72 14.75 -9.39
N TRP A 213 -0.54 14.63 -8.07
CA TRP A 213 -0.41 15.80 -7.20
C TRP A 213 0.99 16.38 -7.26
N PHE A 214 1.09 17.71 -7.12
CA PHE A 214 2.36 18.43 -7.17
C PHE A 214 3.40 17.94 -6.12
N PHE A 215 2.95 17.44 -4.97
CA PHE A 215 3.85 16.85 -3.95
C PHE A 215 4.08 15.34 -4.10
N GLY A 216 3.36 14.70 -5.01
CA GLY A 216 3.43 13.26 -5.24
C GLY A 216 3.17 12.44 -3.97
N SER A 217 4.08 11.52 -3.65
CA SER A 217 4.07 10.71 -2.43
C SER A 217 5.10 11.15 -1.39
N SER A 218 5.70 12.33 -1.55
CA SER A 218 6.78 12.82 -0.67
C SER A 218 6.26 13.23 0.71
N VAL A 219 6.56 12.42 1.72
CA VAL A 219 6.21 12.73 3.13
C VAL A 219 6.80 14.07 3.58
N LEU A 220 8.00 14.42 3.10
CA LEU A 220 8.65 15.69 3.45
C LEU A 220 7.91 16.89 2.87
N GLU A 221 7.51 16.82 1.60
CA GLU A 221 6.76 17.91 0.96
C GLU A 221 5.36 18.01 1.55
N TYR A 222 4.71 16.89 1.87
CA TYR A 222 3.44 16.89 2.59
C TYR A 222 3.56 17.54 3.98
N ALA A 223 4.56 17.14 4.77
CA ALA A 223 4.78 17.69 6.09
C ALA A 223 5.06 19.20 6.02
N LYS A 224 5.87 19.64 5.06
CA LYS A 224 6.14 21.05 4.80
C LYS A 224 4.85 21.80 4.45
N PHE A 225 4.11 21.34 3.44
CA PHE A 225 2.87 21.98 2.99
C PHE A 225 1.86 22.10 4.13
N PHE A 226 1.58 21.02 4.85
CA PHE A 226 0.59 21.07 5.92
C PHE A 226 1.08 21.88 7.14
N THR A 227 2.38 21.98 7.37
CA THR A 227 2.94 22.91 8.37
C THR A 227 2.70 24.36 7.95
N GLU A 228 2.91 24.70 6.67
CA GLU A 228 2.61 26.03 6.13
C GLU A 228 1.11 26.35 6.22
N VAL A 229 0.24 25.41 5.88
CA VAL A 229 -1.22 25.53 6.06
C VAL A 229 -1.57 25.75 7.53
N TYR A 230 -0.93 25.01 8.43
CA TYR A 230 -1.15 25.15 9.87
C TYR A 230 -0.77 26.54 10.38
N VAL A 231 0.41 27.05 9.99
CA VAL A 231 0.88 28.40 10.33
C VAL A 231 -0.03 29.47 9.73
N ALA A 232 -0.44 29.34 8.47
CA ALA A 232 -1.36 30.28 7.83
C ALA A 232 -2.71 30.35 8.56
N GLY A 233 -3.22 29.20 9.04
CA GLY A 233 -4.40 29.17 9.89
C GLY A 233 -4.21 29.98 11.18
N LEU A 234 -3.05 29.88 11.83
CA LEU A 234 -2.75 30.61 13.05
C LEU A 234 -2.57 32.13 12.84
N GLU A 235 -1.88 32.52 11.76
CA GLU A 235 -1.52 33.92 11.50
C GLU A 235 -2.60 34.71 10.76
N HIS A 236 -3.45 34.02 9.99
CA HIS A 236 -4.45 34.64 9.11
C HIS A 236 -5.84 34.03 9.32
N GLU A 237 -6.19 33.74 10.58
CA GLU A 237 -7.45 33.07 10.95
C GLU A 237 -8.68 33.70 10.28
N GLU A 238 -8.80 35.03 10.25
CA GLU A 238 -9.97 35.71 9.65
C GLU A 238 -10.09 35.48 8.14
N GLN A 239 -9.00 35.12 7.46
CA GLN A 239 -8.96 34.93 6.02
C GLN A 239 -9.17 33.47 5.63
N VAL A 240 -8.59 32.53 6.40
CA VAL A 240 -8.54 31.11 6.01
C VAL A 240 -9.21 30.16 7.01
N GLY A 241 -9.55 30.61 8.21
CA GLY A 241 -10.04 29.74 9.29
C GLY A 241 -11.30 28.95 8.93
N GLU A 242 -12.30 29.61 8.32
CA GLU A 242 -13.52 28.94 7.83
C GLU A 242 -13.22 27.88 6.76
N MET A 243 -12.23 28.12 5.91
CA MET A 243 -11.80 27.16 4.88
C MET A 243 -11.03 25.97 5.46
N LEU A 244 -10.45 26.12 6.65
CA LEU A 244 -9.58 25.11 7.27
C LEU A 244 -10.28 24.28 8.34
N TRP A 245 -11.11 24.87 9.19
CA TRP A 245 -11.83 24.18 10.28
C TRP A 245 -13.29 24.62 10.44
N GLY A 246 -13.87 25.27 9.43
CA GLY A 246 -15.28 25.64 9.40
C GLY A 246 -16.21 24.45 9.66
N ALA A 247 -17.36 24.72 10.27
CA ALA A 247 -18.32 23.68 10.67
C ALA A 247 -18.80 22.85 9.46
N ASP A 248 -19.01 23.51 8.32
CA ASP A 248 -19.59 22.94 7.09
C ASP A 248 -18.60 22.13 6.23
N LEU A 249 -17.31 22.11 6.59
CA LEU A 249 -16.32 21.35 5.84
C LEU A 249 -16.61 19.84 5.90
N PRO A 250 -16.45 19.11 4.79
CA PRO A 250 -16.60 17.66 4.77
C PRO A 250 -15.69 16.99 5.80
N THR A 251 -16.21 15.97 6.47
CA THR A 251 -15.46 15.14 7.40
C THR A 251 -15.28 13.74 6.83
N THR A 252 -14.11 13.17 7.08
CA THR A 252 -13.87 11.74 6.91
C THR A 252 -13.61 11.13 8.28
N LYS A 253 -14.07 9.89 8.48
CA LYS A 253 -13.67 9.17 9.69
C LYS A 253 -12.17 9.00 9.67
N SER A 254 -11.50 9.35 10.77
CA SER A 254 -10.18 8.81 11.06
C SER A 254 -10.36 7.29 11.04
N LYS A 255 -9.89 6.65 9.97
CA LYS A 255 -10.29 5.27 9.63
C LYS A 255 -9.91 4.32 10.77
N SER A 256 -10.89 3.97 11.60
CA SER A 256 -10.78 2.97 12.64
C SER A 256 -10.74 1.59 11.99
N ALA A 257 -9.78 0.76 12.39
CA ALA A 257 -9.62 -0.59 11.85
C ALA A 257 -10.60 -1.59 12.47
N SER A 258 -11.87 -1.24 12.63
CA SER A 258 -12.93 -2.17 13.03
C SER A 258 -13.96 -2.31 11.92
N GLY A 259 -13.54 -2.90 10.80
CA GLY A 259 -14.41 -3.40 9.76
C GLY A 259 -14.09 -4.86 9.49
N ARG A 260 -14.59 -5.78 10.32
CA ARG A 260 -14.84 -7.14 9.82
C ARG A 260 -15.87 -6.96 8.70
N GLY A 261 -15.43 -7.01 7.45
CA GLY A 261 -16.34 -7.14 6.33
C GLY A 261 -17.05 -8.48 6.48
N SER A 262 -18.26 -8.46 7.05
CA SER A 262 -19.20 -9.54 6.85
C SER A 262 -19.58 -9.51 5.38
N SER A 263 -19.05 -10.44 4.60
CA SER A 263 -19.55 -10.70 3.25
C SER A 263 -21.06 -10.95 3.34
N PRO A 264 -21.90 -10.27 2.55
CA PRO A 264 -23.29 -10.66 2.43
C PRO A 264 -23.34 -12.03 1.75
N HIS A 265 -23.80 -13.05 2.47
CA HIS A 265 -24.21 -14.29 1.84
C HIS A 265 -25.30 -13.97 0.80
N PRO A 266 -25.18 -14.45 -0.45
CA PRO A 266 -26.30 -14.44 -1.36
C PRO A 266 -27.38 -15.36 -0.78
N ARG A 267 -28.55 -14.80 -0.49
CA ARG A 267 -29.73 -15.62 -0.21
C ARG A 267 -30.06 -16.38 -1.49
N SER A 268 -29.88 -17.69 -1.46
CA SER A 268 -30.53 -18.59 -2.40
C SER A 268 -32.03 -18.57 -2.12
N SER A 269 -32.79 -18.40 -3.21
CA SER A 269 -34.21 -18.74 -3.44
C SER A 269 -35.05 -19.17 -2.24
#